data_AF-M4V708-F1
#
_entry.id   AF-M4V708-F1
#
_cell.length_a   1.000
_cell.length_b   1.000
_cell.length_c   1.000
_cell.angle_alpha   90.00
_cell.angle_beta   90.00
_cell.angle_gamma   90.00
#
_symmetry.space_group_name_H-M   'P 1'
#
loop_
_entity.id
_entity.type
_entity.pdbx_description
1 polymer ?
#
loop_
_entity_poly.entity_id
_entity_poly.type
_entity_poly.pdbx_seq_one_letter_code
_entity_poly.pdbx_strand_id
1 'polypeptide(L)'
;MKKLFVLANLLLLTACDPFEGNLSVKYAFLVKGKANAVVAAGDHSAKLDFDGKKKITINLKQNGKKQKIELNLNNKLNLPNNGSFELTAADLGGQDFSSRGTVQTQTRDSELRREYESCSYQRREHVCYPTKNGVVCRDEYRTVYGRRPVEFIDRTTYQQLAVNFIHANGALLADFNGDKQSTERLYRYQGHCF
;
A
#
# COMPACT_ATOMS: atom_id res chain seq x y z
N MET A 1 33.30 0.36 25.57
CA MET A 1 32.40 -0.66 24.98
C MET A 1 31.30 0.05 24.20
N LYS A 2 31.25 -0.15 22.88
CA LYS A 2 30.40 0.59 21.93
C LYS A 2 28.93 0.26 22.18
N LYS A 3 28.11 1.27 22.51
CA LYS A 3 26.65 1.16 22.63
C LYS A 3 26.06 1.17 21.22
N LEU A 4 25.68 0.00 20.70
CA LEU A 4 24.87 -0.09 19.49
C LEU A 4 23.42 0.20 19.87
N PHE A 5 22.95 1.42 19.58
CA PHE A 5 21.52 1.70 19.51
C PHE A 5 20.97 1.02 18.26
N VAL A 6 20.26 -0.09 18.41
CA VAL A 6 19.51 -0.70 17.33
C VAL A 6 18.25 0.14 17.14
N LEU A 7 18.32 1.13 16.24
CA LEU A 7 17.15 1.76 15.65
C LEU A 7 16.41 0.66 14.88
N ALA A 8 15.34 0.11 15.48
CA ALA A 8 14.39 -0.70 14.75
C ALA A 8 13.65 0.21 13.76
N ASN A 9 14.21 0.36 12.57
CA ASN A 9 13.49 0.87 11.40
C ASN A 9 12.26 -0.01 11.21
N LEU A 10 11.11 0.49 11.66
CA LEU A 10 9.81 -0.02 11.28
C LEU A 10 9.73 0.17 9.75
N LEU A 11 10.07 -0.87 8.99
CA LEU A 11 9.76 -0.98 7.59
C LEU A 11 8.23 -0.96 7.49
N LEU A 12 7.67 0.24 7.39
CA LEU A 12 6.32 0.47 6.92
C LEU A 12 6.31 -0.01 5.46
N LEU A 13 6.10 -1.31 5.28
CA LEU A 13 5.54 -1.86 4.05
C LEU A 13 4.13 -1.30 3.95
N THR A 14 4.01 -0.04 3.56
CA THR A 14 2.76 0.44 2.99
C THR A 14 2.60 -0.34 1.70
N ALA A 15 1.94 -1.49 1.77
CA ALA A 15 1.19 -1.96 0.63
C ALA A 15 0.36 -0.75 0.21
N CYS A 16 0.68 -0.17 -0.94
CA CYS A 16 -0.11 0.91 -1.46
C CYS A 16 -1.44 0.25 -1.79
N ASP A 17 -2.45 0.43 -0.95
CA ASP A 17 -3.75 -0.17 -1.23
C ASP A 17 -4.21 0.32 -2.62
N PRO A 18 -4.81 -0.57 -3.43
CA PRO A 18 -5.27 -0.19 -4.75
C PRO A 18 -6.43 0.80 -4.64
N PHE A 19 -6.58 1.66 -5.63
CA PHE A 19 -7.78 2.47 -5.78
C PHE A 19 -8.93 1.57 -6.20
N GLU A 20 -10.01 1.55 -5.42
CA GLU A 20 -11.22 0.80 -5.73
C GLU A 20 -12.24 1.74 -6.36
N GLY A 21 -12.86 1.32 -7.46
CA GLY A 21 -13.73 2.24 -8.20
C GLY A 21 -14.48 1.61 -9.38
N ASN A 22 -15.04 2.49 -10.20
CA ASN A 22 -15.70 2.13 -11.45
C ASN A 22 -14.83 2.55 -12.64
N LEU A 23 -14.71 1.65 -13.61
CA LEU A 23 -14.14 1.89 -14.93
C LEU A 23 -15.30 1.88 -15.93
N SER A 24 -15.66 3.05 -16.47
CA SER A 24 -16.63 3.18 -17.55
C SER A 24 -15.91 3.16 -18.89
N VAL A 25 -16.18 2.15 -19.71
CA VAL A 25 -15.50 1.93 -21.00
C VAL A 25 -16.46 2.27 -22.13
N LYS A 26 -16.17 3.35 -22.86
CA LYS A 26 -16.98 3.82 -23.99
C LYS A 26 -16.76 2.98 -25.24
N TYR A 27 -15.50 2.68 -25.53
CA TYR A 27 -15.10 1.88 -26.68
C TYR A 27 -14.18 0.76 -26.20
N ALA A 28 -14.45 -0.46 -26.64
CA ALA A 28 -13.57 -1.58 -26.33
C ALA A 28 -12.16 -1.30 -26.89
N PHE A 29 -11.14 -1.60 -26.10
CA PHE A 29 -9.75 -1.34 -26.49
C PHE A 29 -8.83 -2.47 -26.06
N LEU A 30 -7.72 -2.61 -26.79
CA LEU A 30 -6.71 -3.65 -26.57
C LEU A 30 -5.60 -3.09 -25.67
N VAL A 31 -5.29 -3.79 -24.60
CA VAL A 31 -4.09 -3.55 -23.81
C VAL A 31 -3.02 -4.55 -24.22
N LYS A 32 -1.92 -4.04 -24.79
CA LYS A 32 -0.76 -4.83 -25.19
C LYS A 32 0.04 -5.21 -23.94
N GLY A 33 0.35 -6.49 -23.80
CA GLY A 33 1.11 -7.01 -22.66
C GLY A 33 1.72 -8.37 -22.99
N LYS A 34 2.10 -9.14 -21.97
CA LYS A 34 2.55 -10.54 -22.17
C LYS A 34 1.45 -11.38 -22.82
N ALA A 35 0.22 -11.18 -22.37
CA ALA A 35 -0.98 -11.63 -23.04
C ALA A 35 -1.80 -10.37 -23.36
N ASN A 36 -2.19 -10.21 -24.62
CA ASN A 36 -3.05 -9.11 -25.00
C ASN A 36 -4.40 -9.27 -24.30
N ALA A 37 -4.87 -8.18 -23.70
CA ALA A 37 -6.12 -8.15 -22.95
C ALA A 37 -7.09 -7.20 -23.64
N VAL A 38 -8.29 -7.67 -23.96
CA VAL A 38 -9.37 -6.79 -24.42
C VAL A 38 -10.10 -6.28 -23.20
N VAL A 39 -10.30 -4.97 -23.13
CA VAL A 39 -11.23 -4.35 -22.19
C VAL A 39 -12.52 -4.09 -22.96
N ALA A 40 -13.58 -4.85 -22.65
CA ALA A 40 -14.89 -4.67 -23.27
C ALA A 40 -15.53 -3.33 -22.89
N ALA A 41 -16.41 -2.83 -23.76
CA ALA A 41 -17.24 -1.66 -23.45
C ALA A 41 -18.27 -1.95 -22.35
N GLY A 42 -18.63 -0.92 -21.58
CA GLY A 42 -19.54 -0.98 -20.45
C GLY A 42 -18.90 -0.57 -19.13
N ASP A 43 -19.68 -0.64 -18.06
CA ASP A 43 -19.25 -0.29 -16.71
C ASP A 43 -18.71 -1.52 -15.98
N HIS A 44 -17.55 -1.35 -15.34
CA HIS A 44 -16.85 -2.41 -14.63
C HIS A 44 -16.35 -1.91 -13.28
N SER A 45 -16.69 -2.64 -12.21
CA SER A 45 -15.97 -2.49 -10.95
C SER A 45 -14.51 -2.91 -11.19
N ALA A 46 -13.60 -2.00 -10.85
CA ALA A 46 -12.18 -2.15 -11.09
C ALA A 46 -11.35 -1.71 -9.88
N LYS A 47 -10.19 -2.34 -9.72
CA LYS A 47 -9.15 -1.92 -8.79
C LYS A 47 -7.91 -1.53 -9.57
N LEU A 48 -7.41 -0.32 -9.35
CA LEU A 48 -6.24 0.23 -10.02
C LEU A 48 -5.11 0.39 -9.02
N ASP A 49 -4.00 -0.29 -9.26
CA ASP A 49 -2.82 -0.28 -8.41
C ASP A 49 -1.60 0.28 -9.18
N PHE A 50 -0.74 1.00 -8.47
CA PHE A 50 0.51 1.56 -8.97
C PHE A 50 1.70 0.86 -8.31
N ASP A 51 1.90 -0.40 -8.70
CA ASP A 51 2.95 -1.30 -8.22
C ASP A 51 4.36 -0.70 -8.45
N GLY A 52 4.99 -0.23 -7.37
CA GLY A 52 6.41 0.15 -7.36
C GLY A 52 6.80 1.25 -8.36
N LYS A 53 5.84 2.12 -8.76
CA LYS A 53 6.01 3.21 -9.73
C LYS A 53 6.37 2.79 -11.16
N LYS A 54 6.51 1.50 -11.45
CA LYS A 54 6.92 0.99 -12.77
C LYS A 54 5.86 0.12 -13.43
N LYS A 55 4.78 -0.19 -12.73
CA LYS A 55 3.73 -1.06 -13.23
C LYS A 55 2.39 -0.54 -12.74
N ILE A 56 1.40 -0.61 -13.62
CA ILE A 56 0.00 -0.34 -13.28
C ILE A 56 -0.74 -1.66 -13.41
N THR A 57 -1.45 -2.05 -12.36
CA THR A 57 -2.27 -3.26 -12.36
C THR A 57 -3.74 -2.86 -12.32
N ILE A 58 -4.52 -3.30 -13.30
CA ILE A 58 -5.97 -3.11 -13.35
C ILE A 58 -6.62 -4.47 -13.14
N ASN A 59 -7.33 -4.64 -12.02
CA ASN A 59 -8.14 -5.82 -11.76
C ASN A 59 -9.60 -5.46 -12.01
N LEU A 60 -10.25 -6.11 -12.97
CA LEU A 60 -11.64 -5.83 -13.32
C LEU A 60 -12.44 -7.11 -13.46
N LYS A 61 -13.77 -7.02 -13.31
CA LYS A 61 -14.68 -8.14 -13.51
C LYS A 61 -15.49 -7.93 -14.78
N GLN A 62 -15.25 -8.78 -15.78
CA GLN A 62 -15.95 -8.78 -17.07
C GLN A 62 -16.62 -10.14 -17.30
N ASN A 63 -17.89 -10.14 -17.69
CA ASN A 63 -18.66 -11.37 -17.99
C ASN A 63 -18.60 -12.41 -16.86
N GLY A 64 -18.65 -11.97 -15.59
CA GLY A 64 -18.55 -12.83 -14.42
C GLY A 64 -17.14 -13.33 -14.08
N LYS A 65 -16.15 -13.11 -14.95
CA LYS A 65 -14.75 -13.52 -14.74
C LYS A 65 -13.90 -12.35 -14.26
N LYS A 66 -12.98 -12.64 -13.34
CA LYS A 66 -11.95 -11.69 -12.92
C LYS A 66 -10.84 -11.68 -13.97
N GLN A 67 -10.44 -10.49 -14.39
CA GLN A 67 -9.36 -10.27 -15.35
C GLN A 67 -8.35 -9.31 -14.71
N LYS A 68 -7.08 -9.71 -14.76
CA LYS A 68 -5.95 -8.90 -14.32
C LYS A 68 -5.21 -8.41 -15.56
N ILE A 69 -5.05 -7.10 -15.68
CA ILE A 69 -4.31 -6.45 -16.74
C ILE A 69 -3.10 -5.75 -16.11
N GLU A 70 -1.92 -6.02 -16.64
CA GLU A 70 -0.67 -5.42 -16.16
C GLU A 70 -0.06 -4.57 -17.28
N LEU A 71 0.14 -3.29 -16.98
CA LEU A 71 0.80 -2.31 -17.83
C LEU A 71 2.18 -2.02 -17.25
N ASN A 72 3.24 -2.31 -18.00
CA ASN A 72 4.59 -1.93 -17.61
C ASN A 72 4.88 -0.52 -18.10
N LEU A 73 5.41 0.31 -17.21
CA LEU A 73 5.81 1.66 -17.52
C LEU A 73 7.28 1.70 -17.93
N ASN A 74 7.56 2.38 -19.03
CA ASN A 74 8.93 2.64 -19.48
C ASN A 74 9.66 3.60 -18.54
N ASN A 75 8.92 4.55 -17.96
CA ASN A 75 9.42 5.54 -17.00
C ASN A 75 8.80 5.34 -15.61
N LYS A 76 9.48 5.82 -14.57
CA LYS A 76 8.91 5.81 -13.22
C LYS A 76 7.76 6.81 -13.13
N LEU A 77 6.57 6.34 -12.81
CA LEU A 77 5.43 7.20 -12.48
C LEU A 77 5.64 7.86 -11.11
N ASN A 78 5.57 9.18 -11.09
CA ASN A 78 5.43 9.95 -9.87
C ASN A 78 4.00 10.46 -9.79
N LEU A 79 3.16 9.71 -9.08
CA LEU A 79 1.80 10.13 -8.81
C LEU A 79 1.84 11.32 -7.84
N PRO A 80 1.25 12.49 -8.18
CA PRO A 80 1.21 13.62 -7.27
C PRO A 80 0.29 13.32 -6.08
N ASN A 81 0.57 13.91 -4.92
CA ASN A 81 -0.36 13.85 -3.79
C ASN A 81 -1.63 14.65 -4.07
N ASN A 82 -1.49 15.80 -4.74
CA ASN A 82 -2.60 16.60 -5.23
C ASN A 82 -2.22 17.16 -6.60
N GLY A 83 -3.13 17.05 -7.58
CA GLY A 83 -2.95 17.61 -8.91
C GLY A 83 -3.09 16.60 -10.03
N SER A 84 -2.67 17.00 -11.23
CA SER A 84 -2.80 16.21 -12.46
C SER A 84 -1.53 15.45 -12.81
N PHE A 85 -1.68 14.33 -13.51
CA PHE A 85 -0.60 13.60 -14.15
C PHE A 85 -1.00 13.16 -15.56
N GLU A 86 0.00 12.88 -16.39
CA GLU A 86 -0.19 12.34 -17.73
C GLU A 86 0.84 11.23 -17.98
N LEU A 87 0.39 10.15 -18.62
CA LEU A 87 1.23 9.07 -19.12
C LEU A 87 0.97 8.95 -20.61
N THR A 88 2.00 9.21 -21.40
CA THR A 88 1.90 9.09 -22.85
C THR A 88 1.85 7.61 -23.28
N ALA A 89 1.48 7.37 -24.53
CA ALA A 89 1.59 6.04 -25.14
C ALA A 89 2.99 5.43 -25.00
N ALA A 90 4.04 6.26 -25.12
CA ALA A 90 5.42 5.84 -24.94
C ALA A 90 5.73 5.46 -23.49
N ASP A 91 5.16 6.18 -22.50
CA ASP A 91 5.32 5.83 -21.08
C ASP A 91 4.65 4.48 -20.76
N LEU A 92 3.54 4.17 -21.42
CA LEU A 92 2.75 2.94 -21.24
C LEU A 92 3.28 1.73 -22.02
N GLY A 93 4.51 1.79 -22.55
CA GLY A 93 5.10 0.67 -23.28
C GLY A 93 4.65 0.57 -24.75
N GLY A 94 4.26 1.70 -25.37
CA GLY A 94 3.84 1.73 -26.78
C GLY A 94 2.40 1.29 -27.01
N GLN A 95 1.52 1.52 -26.03
CA GLN A 95 0.08 1.38 -26.23
C GLN A 95 -0.41 2.34 -27.32
N ASP A 96 -1.59 2.08 -27.87
CA ASP A 96 -2.29 2.99 -28.79
C ASP A 96 -3.12 4.06 -28.05
N PHE A 97 -2.97 4.15 -26.73
CA PHE A 97 -3.63 5.13 -25.88
C PHE A 97 -2.64 5.76 -24.90
N SER A 98 -3.03 6.95 -24.44
CA SER A 98 -2.44 7.68 -23.32
C SER A 98 -3.40 7.64 -22.13
N SER A 99 -2.93 8.03 -20.96
CA SER A 99 -3.80 8.27 -19.81
C SER A 99 -3.52 9.61 -19.17
N ARG A 100 -4.57 10.32 -18.76
CA ARG A 100 -4.48 11.56 -17.99
C ARG A 100 -5.31 11.40 -16.75
N GLY A 101 -4.81 11.82 -15.61
CA GLY A 101 -5.56 11.70 -14.38
C GLY A 101 -5.33 12.83 -13.40
N THR A 102 -6.13 12.82 -12.35
CA THR A 102 -6.01 13.73 -11.21
C THR A 102 -6.07 12.94 -9.91
N VAL A 103 -5.30 13.40 -8.94
CA VAL A 103 -5.32 12.87 -7.57
C VAL A 103 -5.69 14.00 -6.63
N GLN A 104 -6.60 13.71 -5.71
CA GLN A 104 -6.92 14.56 -4.58
C GLN A 104 -6.68 13.79 -3.29
N THR A 105 -5.95 14.38 -2.36
CA THR A 105 -5.64 13.77 -1.07
C THR A 105 -6.13 14.66 0.06
N GLN A 106 -6.95 14.09 0.94
CA GLN A 106 -7.40 14.70 2.18
C GLN A 106 -6.90 13.85 3.35
N THR A 107 -6.34 14.51 4.37
CA THR A 107 -5.95 13.85 5.61
C THR A 107 -6.84 14.32 6.76
N ARG A 108 -7.15 13.40 7.67
CA ARG A 108 -7.90 13.66 8.89
C ARG A 108 -7.19 12.98 10.06
N ASP A 109 -6.85 13.76 11.06
CA ASP A 109 -6.31 13.25 12.32
C ASP A 109 -7.47 12.99 13.29
N SER A 110 -7.41 11.87 14.01
CA SER A 110 -8.28 11.63 15.16
C SER A 110 -7.84 12.45 16.38
N GLU A 111 -8.67 12.45 17.42
CA GLU A 111 -8.29 13.00 18.72
C GLU A 111 -7.14 12.20 19.34
N LEU A 112 -6.39 12.84 20.26
CA LEU A 112 -5.34 12.17 21.01
C LEU A 112 -5.95 11.06 21.88
N ARG A 113 -5.54 9.82 21.65
CA ARG A 113 -5.96 8.64 22.42
C ARG A 113 -4.86 8.24 23.39
N ARG A 114 -5.27 7.81 24.59
CA ARG A 114 -4.39 7.28 25.63
C ARG A 114 -4.86 5.88 26.00
N GLU A 115 -4.03 4.88 25.76
CA GLU A 115 -4.41 3.47 25.93
C GLU A 115 -3.25 2.65 26.50
N TYR A 116 -3.52 1.37 26.78
CA TYR A 116 -2.49 0.37 27.07
C TYR A 116 -2.39 -0.63 25.93
N GLU A 117 -1.19 -0.82 25.40
CA GLU A 117 -0.91 -1.83 24.38
C GLU A 117 -0.07 -2.97 24.95
N SER A 118 -0.29 -4.17 24.44
CA SER A 118 0.58 -5.32 24.72
C SER A 118 2.01 -5.02 24.29
N CYS A 119 2.96 -5.41 25.11
CA CYS A 119 4.38 -5.28 24.83
C CYS A 119 5.15 -6.52 25.30
N SER A 120 6.37 -6.66 24.83
CA SER A 120 7.29 -7.64 25.37
C SER A 120 8.70 -7.08 25.41
N TYR A 121 9.51 -7.62 26.32
CA TYR A 121 10.93 -7.31 26.40
C TYR A 121 11.72 -8.57 26.79
N GLN A 122 13.01 -8.57 26.45
CA GLN A 122 13.91 -9.64 26.84
C GLN A 122 14.49 -9.34 28.21
N ARG A 123 14.25 -10.24 29.17
CA ARG A 123 14.86 -10.21 30.49
C ARG A 123 15.89 -11.32 30.60
N ARG A 124 17.10 -10.98 31.04
CA ARG A 124 18.12 -11.98 31.38
C ARG A 124 17.75 -12.60 32.71
N GLU A 125 17.61 -13.92 32.73
CA GLU A 125 17.36 -14.71 33.93
C GLU A 125 18.50 -15.70 34.13
N HIS A 126 18.97 -15.82 35.37
CA HIS A 126 19.92 -16.85 35.75
C HIS A 126 19.16 -18.12 36.07
N VAL A 127 19.28 -19.14 35.23
CA VAL A 127 18.50 -20.38 35.34
C VAL A 127 19.46 -21.54 35.59
N CYS A 128 19.13 -22.36 36.59
CA CYS A 128 19.87 -23.54 36.96
C CYS A 128 19.07 -24.80 36.65
N TYR A 129 19.68 -25.74 35.94
CA TYR A 129 19.05 -27.01 35.56
C TYR A 129 19.73 -28.17 36.29
N PRO A 130 18.98 -29.11 36.88
CA PRO A 130 19.56 -30.34 37.40
C PRO A 130 20.01 -31.23 36.25
N THR A 131 21.20 -31.80 36.37
CA THR A 131 21.79 -32.75 35.42
C THR A 131 22.26 -34.00 36.15
N LYS A 132 22.59 -35.07 35.41
CA LYS A 132 23.15 -36.31 35.99
C LYS A 132 24.44 -36.09 36.80
N ASN A 133 25.16 -34.98 36.56
CA ASN A 133 26.46 -34.67 37.16
C ASN A 133 26.42 -33.45 38.10
N GLY A 134 25.24 -33.00 38.53
CA GLY A 134 25.08 -31.82 39.39
C GLY A 134 24.21 -30.73 38.77
N VAL A 135 24.31 -29.50 39.26
CA VAL A 135 23.51 -28.35 38.80
C VAL A 135 24.32 -27.50 37.82
N VAL A 136 23.79 -27.26 36.62
CA VAL A 136 24.39 -26.37 35.63
C VAL A 136 23.56 -25.09 35.56
N CYS A 137 24.18 -23.94 35.84
CA CYS A 137 23.55 -22.65 35.76
C CYS A 137 24.05 -21.85 34.55
N ARG A 138 23.15 -21.17 33.86
CA ARG A 138 23.49 -20.28 32.74
C ARG A 138 22.48 -19.14 32.66
N ASP A 139 22.92 -18.04 32.06
CA ASP A 139 22.04 -16.92 31.80
C ASP A 139 21.28 -17.14 30.49
N GLU A 140 19.96 -17.03 30.57
CA GLU A 140 19.07 -17.17 29.44
C GLU A 140 18.25 -15.90 29.27
N TYR A 141 17.97 -15.50 28.03
CA TYR A 141 17.01 -14.44 27.74
C TYR A 141 15.62 -15.04 27.68
N ARG A 142 14.71 -14.53 28.51
CA ARG A 142 13.30 -14.88 28.45
C ARG A 142 12.48 -13.67 28.01
N THR A 143 11.54 -13.93 27.11
CA THR A 143 10.53 -12.96 26.70
C THR A 143 9.54 -12.77 27.84
N VAL A 144 9.51 -11.57 28.42
CA VAL A 144 8.47 -11.16 29.36
C VAL A 144 7.41 -10.38 28.59
N TYR A 145 6.15 -10.76 28.75
CA TYR A 145 5.01 -10.07 28.17
C TYR A 145 4.39 -9.15 29.20
N GLY A 146 3.92 -7.99 28.75
CA GLY A 146 3.38 -6.97 29.63
C GLY A 146 2.48 -6.00 28.89
N ARG A 147 2.16 -4.88 29.55
CA ARG A 147 1.45 -3.75 28.94
C ARG A 147 2.25 -2.46 29.09
N ARG A 148 2.15 -1.58 28.10
CA ARG A 148 2.73 -0.24 28.15
C ARG A 148 1.67 0.82 27.90
N PRO A 149 1.70 1.95 28.61
CA PRO A 149 0.86 3.09 28.26
C PRO A 149 1.37 3.70 26.94
N VAL A 150 0.45 4.04 26.05
CA VAL A 150 0.73 4.69 24.78
C VAL A 150 -0.17 5.90 24.60
N GLU A 151 0.34 6.92 23.91
CA GLU A 151 -0.46 8.02 23.40
C GLU A 151 -0.28 8.08 21.89
N PHE A 152 -1.38 8.12 21.13
CA PHE A 152 -1.33 8.16 19.68
C PHE A 152 -2.50 8.93 19.08
N ILE A 153 -2.33 9.35 17.84
CA ILE A 153 -3.42 9.77 16.95
C ILE A 153 -3.47 8.78 15.78
N ASP A 154 -4.67 8.48 15.29
CA ASP A 154 -4.86 7.74 14.06
C ASP A 154 -5.04 8.78 12.94
N ARG A 155 -4.15 8.77 11.94
CA ARG A 155 -4.24 9.63 10.75
C ARG A 155 -4.85 8.83 9.62
N THR A 156 -6.03 9.24 9.19
CA THR A 156 -6.68 8.67 8.01
C THR A 156 -6.40 9.54 6.79
N THR A 157 -5.90 8.93 5.72
CA THR A 157 -5.66 9.57 4.43
C THR A 157 -6.66 9.04 3.41
N TYR A 158 -7.49 9.93 2.87
CA TYR A 158 -8.42 9.67 1.78
C TYR A 158 -7.80 10.16 0.49
N GLN A 159 -7.72 9.30 -0.52
CA GLN A 159 -7.23 9.67 -1.84
C GLN A 159 -8.28 9.33 -2.89
N GLN A 160 -8.61 10.30 -3.73
CA GLN A 160 -9.49 10.14 -4.87
C GLN A 160 -8.65 10.20 -6.15
N LEU A 161 -8.96 9.31 -7.08
CA LEU A 161 -8.29 9.17 -8.37
C LEU A 161 -9.33 9.18 -9.48
N ALA A 162 -9.16 10.12 -10.41
CA ALA A 162 -9.87 10.12 -11.69
C ALA A 162 -8.87 9.95 -12.82
N VAL A 163 -9.08 9.01 -13.73
CA VAL A 163 -8.20 8.75 -14.89
C VAL A 163 -9.02 8.62 -16.16
N ASN A 164 -8.58 9.25 -17.23
CA ASN A 164 -9.12 9.08 -18.57
C ASN A 164 -8.10 8.36 -19.44
N PHE A 165 -8.54 7.34 -20.17
CA PHE A 165 -7.78 6.64 -21.19
C PHE A 165 -8.17 7.19 -22.56
N ILE A 166 -7.21 7.72 -23.31
CA ILE A 166 -7.45 8.47 -24.54
C ILE A 166 -6.65 7.83 -25.66
N HIS A 167 -7.33 7.36 -26.70
CA HIS A 167 -6.71 6.77 -27.88
C HIS A 167 -5.84 7.80 -28.63
N ALA A 168 -4.89 7.33 -29.45
CA ALA A 168 -3.99 8.18 -30.22
C ALA A 168 -4.70 9.17 -31.17
N ASN A 169 -5.93 8.86 -31.59
CA ASN A 169 -6.77 9.76 -32.39
C ASN A 169 -7.56 10.80 -31.55
N GLY A 170 -7.35 10.85 -30.24
CA GLY A 170 -8.03 11.76 -29.31
C GLY A 170 -9.37 11.24 -28.77
N ALA A 171 -9.84 10.06 -29.18
CA ALA A 171 -11.09 9.49 -28.66
C ALA A 171 -10.92 9.04 -27.20
N LEU A 172 -11.86 9.42 -26.34
CA LEU A 172 -11.94 8.91 -24.97
C LEU A 172 -12.40 7.45 -24.98
N LEU A 173 -11.52 6.54 -24.57
CA LEU A 173 -11.78 5.10 -24.51
C LEU A 173 -12.50 4.71 -23.23
N ALA A 174 -12.01 5.20 -22.09
CA ALA A 174 -12.54 4.88 -20.78
C ALA A 174 -12.25 5.96 -19.74
N ASP A 175 -13.06 6.00 -18.70
CA ASP A 175 -12.86 6.78 -17.50
C ASP A 175 -12.89 5.89 -16.26
N PHE A 176 -11.91 6.06 -15.39
CA PHE A 176 -11.83 5.42 -14.08
C PHE A 176 -12.04 6.48 -13.02
N ASN A 177 -12.94 6.19 -12.07
CA ASN A 177 -13.10 6.96 -10.85
C ASN A 177 -13.05 6.00 -9.68
N GLY A 178 -12.10 6.21 -8.79
CA GLY A 178 -11.94 5.38 -7.61
C GLY A 178 -11.30 6.11 -6.47
N ASP A 179 -11.38 5.51 -5.30
CA ASP A 179 -10.82 6.05 -4.07
C ASP A 179 -10.05 4.98 -3.33
N LYS A 180 -9.22 5.44 -2.39
CA LYS A 180 -8.63 4.58 -1.38
C LYS A 180 -8.50 5.32 -0.08
N GLN A 181 -8.50 4.54 0.99
CA GLN A 181 -8.34 5.03 2.34
C GLN A 181 -7.24 4.22 3.03
N SER A 182 -6.29 4.92 3.64
CA SER A 182 -5.32 4.31 4.55
C SER A 182 -5.41 4.98 5.91
N THR A 183 -5.17 4.23 6.98
CA THR A 183 -5.07 4.79 8.33
C THR A 183 -3.76 4.35 8.95
N GLU A 184 -2.97 5.32 9.39
CA GLU A 184 -1.72 5.08 10.10
C GLU A 184 -1.82 5.55 11.55
N ARG A 185 -1.22 4.80 12.47
CA ARG A 185 -1.13 5.17 13.88
C ARG A 185 0.17 5.93 14.13
N LEU A 186 0.05 7.18 14.59
CA LEU A 186 1.17 8.05 14.92
C LEU A 186 1.32 8.15 16.44
N TYR A 187 2.31 7.43 16.98
CA TYR A 187 2.61 7.49 18.42
C TYR A 187 3.22 8.84 18.80
N ARG A 188 2.64 9.46 19.82
CA ARG A 188 3.19 10.64 20.50
C ARG A 188 3.99 10.24 21.72
N TYR A 189 3.62 9.14 22.38
CA TYR A 189 4.31 8.60 23.53
C TYR A 189 4.19 7.08 23.58
N GLN A 190 5.28 6.43 24.01
CA GLN A 190 5.31 5.00 24.32
C GLN A 190 6.08 4.79 25.64
N GLY A 191 5.36 4.36 26.67
CA GLY A 191 5.94 4.13 27.99
C GLY A 191 6.68 2.80 28.12
N HIS A 192 7.16 2.55 29.34
CA HIS A 192 7.79 1.29 29.70
C HIS A 192 6.80 0.13 29.66
N CYS A 193 7.33 -1.08 29.40
CA CYS A 193 6.58 -2.31 29.48
C CYS A 193 6.56 -2.81 30.93
N PHE A 194 5.37 -3.02 31.49
CA PHE A 194 5.14 -3.52 32.84
C PHE A 194 4.54 -4.92 32.80
#